data_AF-A8LZZ1-F1
#
_entry.id   AF-A8LZZ1-F1
#
_cell.length_a   1.000
_cell.length_b   1.000
_cell.length_c   1.000
_cell.angle_alpha   90.00
_cell.angle_beta   90.00
_cell.angle_gamma   90.00
#
_symmetry.space_group_name_H-M   'P 1'
#
loop_
_entity.id
_entity.type
_entity.pdbx_description
1 polymer ?
#
loop_
_entity_poly.entity_id
_entity_poly.type
_entity_poly.pdbx_seq_one_letter_code
_entity_poly.pdbx_strand_id
1 'polypeptide(L)'
;MNYVDLATLKAHLGVTTTSTDDLLNQTIHTASRWIDRHCGRRFHTDAGTTRVAVVPLQHRVIPDPWSDPGQSQLLVDDIATTTGLTVELGRAPSTWTSYTSWYADDPKPGWPVTVLRGTWSGTHTRITAVWGWPAVPDEVTQAALLQAARLHQRRSSPEGIAGSADWGALRVTRIDPDVHALLSPFVLPAIA
;
A
#
# COMPACT_ATOMS: atom_id res chain seq x y z
N MET A 1 -1.20 10.85 2.52
CA MET A 1 -2.68 10.89 2.40
C MET A 1 -3.30 10.12 3.55
N ASN A 2 -4.52 10.46 3.96
CA ASN A 2 -5.29 9.70 4.95
C ASN A 2 -6.30 8.80 4.21
N TYR A 3 -6.60 7.62 4.76
CA TYR A 3 -7.47 6.64 4.09
C TYR A 3 -8.94 6.74 4.48
N VAL A 4 -9.26 7.51 5.51
CA VAL A 4 -10.62 7.79 5.96
C VAL A 4 -10.74 9.28 6.22
N ASP A 5 -11.91 9.85 5.95
CA ASP A 5 -12.20 11.25 6.24
C ASP A 5 -12.80 11.42 7.66
N LEU A 6 -12.78 12.67 8.13
CA LEU A 6 -13.28 13.02 9.45
C LEU A 6 -14.79 12.77 9.59
N ALA A 7 -15.57 13.03 8.54
CA ALA A 7 -17.03 12.89 8.58
C ALA A 7 -17.45 11.42 8.78
N THR A 8 -16.79 10.50 8.07
CA THR A 8 -16.99 9.06 8.16
C THR A 8 -16.63 8.54 9.56
N LEU A 9 -15.50 8.98 10.12
CA LEU A 9 -15.14 8.60 11.49
C LEU A 9 -16.13 9.15 12.52
N LYS A 10 -16.58 10.40 12.37
CA LYS A 10 -17.58 11.00 13.27
C LYS A 10 -18.92 10.27 13.22
N ALA A 11 -19.37 9.90 12.03
CA ALA A 11 -20.58 9.10 11.83
C ALA A 11 -20.44 7.72 12.50
N HIS A 12 -19.29 7.07 12.36
CA HIS A 12 -19.02 5.76 12.98
C HIS A 12 -18.98 5.83 14.52
N LEU A 13 -18.45 6.92 15.09
CA LEU A 13 -18.36 7.11 16.55
C LEU A 13 -19.62 7.73 17.17
N GLY A 14 -20.58 8.20 16.35
CA GLY A 14 -21.75 8.95 16.84
C GLY A 14 -21.42 10.34 17.39
N VAL A 15 -20.31 10.95 16.96
CA VAL A 15 -19.85 12.27 17.44
C VAL A 15 -20.42 13.38 16.55
N THR A 16 -21.16 14.31 17.14
CA THR A 16 -21.80 15.43 16.42
C THR A 16 -21.12 16.77 16.65
N THR A 17 -20.33 16.91 17.72
CA THR A 17 -19.63 18.16 18.07
C THR A 17 -18.34 18.33 17.27
N THR A 18 -17.80 19.55 17.24
CA THR A 18 -16.52 19.88 16.55
C THR A 18 -15.34 20.01 17.51
N SER A 19 -15.58 19.98 18.83
CA SER A 19 -14.55 20.19 19.86
C SER A 19 -13.45 19.14 19.90
N THR A 20 -13.63 18.00 19.20
CA THR A 20 -12.66 16.90 19.14
C THR A 20 -12.11 16.66 17.74
N ASP A 21 -12.45 17.50 16.76
CA ASP A 21 -12.11 17.30 15.35
C ASP A 21 -10.59 17.21 15.13
N ASP A 22 -9.79 18.03 15.82
CA ASP A 22 -8.32 17.98 15.76
C ASP A 22 -7.77 16.64 16.26
N LEU A 23 -8.34 16.11 17.34
CA LEU A 23 -7.94 14.82 17.91
C LEU A 23 -8.32 13.66 16.98
N LEU A 24 -9.51 13.72 16.40
CA LEU A 24 -9.96 12.72 15.43
C LEU A 24 -9.06 12.72 14.19
N ASN A 25 -8.72 13.90 13.65
CA ASN A 25 -7.78 14.02 12.55
C ASN A 25 -6.39 13.44 12.88
N GLN A 26 -5.90 13.63 14.11
CA GLN A 26 -4.65 13.00 14.57
C GLN A 26 -4.77 11.47 14.58
N THR A 27 -5.86 10.91 15.11
CA THR A 27 -6.07 9.45 15.13
C THR A 27 -6.16 8.85 13.73
N ILE A 28 -6.86 9.53 12.81
CA ILE A 28 -6.94 9.16 11.39
C ILE A 28 -5.54 9.15 10.75
N HIS A 29 -4.76 10.19 11.00
CA HIS A 29 -3.40 10.29 10.47
C HIS A 29 -2.53 9.16 11.01
N THR A 30 -2.52 8.95 12.32
CA THR A 30 -1.74 7.88 12.97
C THR A 30 -2.16 6.49 12.46
N ALA A 31 -3.47 6.23 12.32
CA ALA A 31 -3.98 4.97 11.78
C ALA A 31 -3.48 4.75 10.34
N SER A 32 -3.61 5.77 9.48
CA SER A 32 -3.15 5.69 8.09
C SER A 32 -1.64 5.46 7.99
N ARG A 33 -0.82 6.17 8.78
CA ARG A 33 0.64 5.96 8.83
C ARG A 33 1.02 4.60 9.41
N TRP A 34 0.20 4.03 10.29
CA TRP A 34 0.41 2.69 10.84
C TRP A 34 0.13 1.62 9.78
N ILE A 35 -0.96 1.75 9.02
CA ILE A 35 -1.29 0.86 7.90
C ILE A 35 -0.16 0.84 6.87
N ASP A 36 0.38 2.01 6.50
CA ASP A 36 1.49 2.09 5.54
C ASP A 36 2.70 1.26 6.00
N ARG A 37 3.06 1.39 7.28
CA ARG A 37 4.18 0.64 7.87
C ARG A 37 3.87 -0.84 8.02
N HIS A 38 2.63 -1.18 8.35
CA HIS A 38 2.21 -2.57 8.52
C HIS A 38 2.21 -3.32 7.19
N CYS A 39 1.73 -2.69 6.11
CA CYS A 39 1.70 -3.32 4.80
C CYS A 39 3.02 -3.17 4.04
N GLY A 40 3.84 -2.19 4.40
CA GLY A 40 5.02 -1.79 3.63
C GLY A 40 4.69 -1.06 2.33
N ARG A 41 3.46 -0.58 2.18
CA ARG A 41 2.90 -0.01 0.96
C ARG A 41 2.28 1.36 1.24
N ARG A 42 1.99 2.11 0.17
CA ARG A 42 1.18 3.33 0.23
C ARG A 42 0.05 3.19 -0.76
N PHE A 43 -1.20 3.27 -0.30
CA PHE A 43 -2.39 2.95 -1.09
C PHE A 43 -2.95 4.15 -1.88
N HIS A 44 -2.17 5.21 -2.04
CA HIS A 44 -2.55 6.37 -2.84
C HIS A 44 -1.64 6.52 -4.05
N THR A 45 -2.18 7.06 -5.13
CA THR A 45 -1.39 7.46 -6.30
C THR A 45 -0.48 8.64 -5.94
N ASP A 46 0.73 8.67 -6.47
CA ASP A 46 1.61 9.85 -6.40
C ASP A 46 1.08 10.94 -7.37
N ALA A 47 0.08 11.70 -6.94
CA ALA A 47 -0.47 12.95 -7.53
C ALA A 47 -0.24 13.23 -9.05
N GLY A 48 -0.55 12.26 -9.93
CA GLY A 48 -0.55 12.45 -11.39
C GLY A 48 0.79 12.75 -12.06
N THR A 49 1.89 12.85 -11.31
CA THR A 49 3.21 13.16 -11.86
C THR A 49 3.93 11.86 -12.19
N THR A 50 4.21 11.64 -13.47
CA THR A 50 5.12 10.57 -13.89
C THR A 50 6.48 10.78 -13.23
N ARG A 51 6.97 9.76 -12.51
CA ARG A 51 8.30 9.78 -11.89
C ARG A 51 9.17 8.71 -12.52
N VAL A 52 10.46 9.02 -12.57
CA VAL A 52 11.50 8.13 -13.07
C VAL A 52 12.08 7.36 -11.89
N ALA A 53 12.03 6.03 -11.95
CA ALA A 53 12.73 5.15 -11.02
C ALA A 53 13.85 4.42 -11.76
N VAL A 54 15.04 4.41 -11.17
CA VAL A 54 16.16 3.57 -11.64
C VAL A 54 16.19 2.32 -10.79
N VAL A 55 15.94 1.18 -11.43
CA VAL A 55 15.81 -0.13 -10.80
C VAL A 55 17.01 -0.98 -11.22
N PRO A 56 17.84 -1.47 -10.29
CA PRO A 56 18.86 -2.46 -10.63
C PRO A 56 18.18 -3.76 -11.05
N LEU A 57 18.63 -4.36 -12.16
CA LEU A 57 18.12 -5.66 -12.63
C LEU A 57 18.58 -6.80 -11.71
N GLN A 58 19.75 -6.63 -11.10
CA GLN A 58 20.30 -7.60 -10.16
C GLN A 58 19.35 -7.80 -8.97
N HIS A 59 19.00 -9.06 -8.70
CA HIS A 59 18.08 -9.52 -7.63
C HIS A 59 16.60 -9.13 -7.77
N ARG A 60 16.21 -8.40 -8.82
CA ARG A 60 14.80 -8.10 -9.12
C ARG A 60 14.26 -8.84 -10.34
N VAL A 61 15.13 -9.45 -11.14
CA VAL A 61 14.75 -10.33 -12.25
C VAL A 61 14.64 -11.77 -11.74
N ILE A 62 13.47 -12.37 -11.93
CA ILE A 62 13.16 -13.75 -11.57
C ILE A 62 12.89 -14.53 -12.86
N PRO A 63 13.49 -15.72 -13.05
CA PRO A 63 13.17 -16.59 -14.17
C PRO A 63 11.67 -16.91 -14.21
N ASP A 64 11.08 -16.90 -15.39
CA ASP A 64 9.66 -17.20 -15.55
C ASP A 64 9.47 -18.61 -16.13
N PRO A 65 9.24 -19.65 -15.31
CA PRO A 65 9.21 -21.02 -15.78
C PRO A 65 7.94 -21.39 -16.56
N TRP A 66 6.92 -20.53 -16.56
CA TRP A 66 5.62 -20.77 -17.21
C TRP A 66 5.44 -20.01 -18.52
N SER A 67 6.41 -19.18 -18.90
CA SER A 67 6.38 -18.33 -20.11
C SER A 67 7.28 -18.88 -21.21
N ASP A 68 7.31 -18.20 -22.38
CA ASP A 68 8.23 -18.54 -23.46
C ASP A 68 9.68 -18.67 -22.96
N PRO A 69 10.45 -19.66 -23.45
CA PRO A 69 11.81 -19.87 -22.99
C PRO A 69 12.67 -18.61 -23.21
N GLY A 70 13.18 -18.06 -22.11
CA GLY A 70 14.00 -16.86 -22.09
C GLY A 70 13.30 -15.59 -21.57
N GLN A 71 12.00 -15.65 -21.26
CA GLN A 71 11.32 -14.56 -20.55
C GLN A 71 11.63 -14.59 -19.05
N SER A 72 11.59 -13.40 -18.43
CA SER A 72 11.78 -13.23 -17.00
C SER A 72 10.89 -12.12 -16.46
N GLN A 73 10.61 -12.20 -15.17
CA GLN A 73 9.78 -11.24 -14.43
C GLN A 73 10.69 -10.21 -13.77
N LEU A 74 10.50 -8.92 -14.06
CA LEU A 74 11.13 -7.84 -13.33
C LEU A 74 10.17 -7.36 -12.23
N LEU A 75 10.59 -7.52 -10.98
CA LEU A 75 9.89 -6.99 -9.82
C LEU A 75 10.09 -5.47 -9.73
N VAL A 76 8.97 -4.75 -9.80
CA VAL A 76 8.90 -3.30 -9.70
C VAL A 76 8.10 -2.90 -8.48
N ASP A 77 8.31 -1.66 -8.03
CA ASP A 77 7.46 -1.08 -6.99
C ASP A 77 6.06 -0.81 -7.58
N ASP A 78 5.07 -0.52 -6.72
CA ASP A 78 3.66 -0.38 -7.13
C ASP A 78 3.49 0.69 -8.25
N ILE A 79 3.06 0.28 -9.44
CA ILE A 79 2.69 1.15 -10.56
C ILE A 79 1.16 1.28 -10.63
N ALA A 80 0.65 2.51 -10.58
CA ALA A 80 -0.78 2.79 -10.53
C ALA A 80 -1.45 2.68 -11.89
N THR A 81 -0.75 3.02 -12.97
CA THR A 81 -1.29 2.94 -14.34
C THR A 81 -0.19 2.65 -15.36
N THR A 82 -0.56 1.90 -16.40
CA THR A 82 0.29 1.64 -17.57
C THR A 82 0.25 2.76 -18.60
N THR A 83 -0.67 3.73 -18.45
CA THR A 83 -0.73 4.91 -19.33
C THR A 83 0.52 5.76 -19.16
N GLY A 84 1.27 5.95 -20.25
CA GLY A 84 2.53 6.70 -20.23
C GLY A 84 3.70 5.94 -19.58
N LEU A 85 3.55 4.64 -19.31
CA LEU A 85 4.63 3.78 -18.81
C LEU A 85 5.68 3.57 -19.90
N THR A 86 6.92 4.00 -19.63
CA THR A 86 8.06 3.75 -20.52
C THR A 86 9.17 3.04 -19.78
N VAL A 87 9.87 2.15 -20.48
CA VAL A 87 10.97 1.37 -19.93
C VAL A 87 12.20 1.56 -20.81
N GLU A 88 13.34 1.77 -20.17
CA GLU A 88 14.63 1.92 -20.84
C GLU A 88 15.68 1.09 -20.13
N LEU A 89 16.61 0.52 -20.90
CA LEU A 89 17.70 -0.31 -20.37
C LEU A 89 19.02 0.45 -20.42
N GLY A 90 19.87 0.19 -19.43
CA GLY A 90 21.20 0.78 -19.32
C GLY A 90 22.22 -0.19 -18.74
N ARG A 91 23.47 -0.11 -19.23
CA ARG A 91 24.64 -0.79 -18.62
C ARG A 91 25.31 0.07 -17.54
N ALA A 92 25.08 1.37 -17.58
CA ALA A 92 25.50 2.37 -16.61
C ALA A 92 24.33 3.33 -16.35
N PRO A 93 24.23 3.97 -15.17
CA PRO A 93 23.10 4.84 -14.83
C PRO A 93 22.99 6.13 -15.66
N SER A 94 23.93 6.38 -16.57
CA SER A 94 24.04 7.59 -17.39
C SER A 94 23.66 7.40 -18.88
N THR A 95 23.42 6.17 -19.35
CA THR A 95 23.05 5.91 -20.75
C THR A 95 21.88 4.95 -20.81
N TRP A 96 20.82 5.37 -21.50
CA TRP A 96 19.53 4.70 -21.53
C TRP A 96 19.10 4.46 -22.97
N THR A 97 18.57 3.27 -23.25
CA THR A 97 18.02 2.90 -24.56
C THR A 97 16.58 2.45 -24.37
N SER A 98 15.66 3.01 -25.17
CA SER A 98 14.25 2.62 -25.15
C SER A 98 14.09 1.12 -25.36
N TYR A 99 13.28 0.51 -24.51
CA TYR A 99 12.99 -0.91 -24.53
C TYR A 99 11.49 -1.11 -24.64
N THR A 100 11.06 -1.85 -25.65
CA THR A 100 9.64 -2.05 -25.99
C THR A 100 9.23 -3.51 -26.03
N SER A 101 10.17 -4.45 -25.91
CA SER A 101 9.91 -5.89 -25.90
C SER A 101 9.51 -6.39 -24.51
N TRP A 102 8.54 -5.72 -23.89
CA TRP A 102 8.02 -6.05 -22.56
C TRP A 102 6.52 -5.79 -22.51
N TYR A 103 5.87 -6.35 -21.50
CA TYR A 103 4.48 -6.06 -21.16
C TYR A 103 4.30 -6.04 -19.65
N ALA A 104 3.33 -5.26 -19.18
CA ALA A 104 2.93 -5.27 -17.77
C ALA A 104 2.09 -6.52 -17.49
N ASP A 105 2.31 -7.16 -16.35
CA ASP A 105 1.42 -8.24 -15.91
C ASP A 105 0.03 -7.66 -15.63
N ASP A 106 -1.02 -8.46 -15.84
CA ASP A 106 -2.41 -8.04 -15.57
C ASP A 106 -2.70 -8.20 -14.08
N PRO A 107 -2.78 -7.11 -13.29
CA PRO A 107 -2.99 -7.23 -11.86
C PRO A 107 -4.47 -7.56 -11.60
N LYS A 108 -4.75 -8.15 -10.43
CA LYS A 108 -6.14 -8.26 -9.93
C LYS A 108 -6.80 -6.87 -10.00
N PRO A 109 -8.09 -6.74 -10.36
CA PRO A 109 -8.77 -5.45 -10.38
C PRO A 109 -8.55 -4.66 -9.08
N GLY A 110 -8.12 -3.40 -9.21
CA GLY A 110 -7.79 -2.51 -8.09
C GLY A 110 -6.38 -2.66 -7.52
N TRP A 111 -5.59 -3.63 -8.00
CA TRP A 111 -4.19 -3.81 -7.60
C TRP A 111 -3.24 -3.05 -8.53
N PRO A 112 -2.10 -2.57 -8.02
CA PRO A 112 -1.07 -1.98 -8.84
C PRO A 112 -0.33 -3.06 -9.64
N VAL A 113 0.28 -2.63 -10.74
CA VAL A 113 1.23 -3.47 -11.47
C VAL A 113 2.53 -3.52 -10.65
N THR A 114 2.97 -4.74 -10.31
CA THR A 114 4.21 -4.99 -9.55
C THR A 114 5.22 -5.83 -10.32
N VAL A 115 4.84 -6.31 -11.51
CA VAL A 115 5.66 -7.17 -12.36
C VAL A 115 5.60 -6.68 -13.80
N LEU A 116 6.78 -6.52 -14.41
CA LEU A 116 6.93 -6.36 -15.84
C LEU A 116 7.56 -7.63 -16.41
N ARG A 117 7.02 -8.15 -17.51
CA ARG A 117 7.52 -9.36 -18.18
C ARG A 117 8.25 -8.99 -19.46
N GLY A 118 9.36 -9.65 -19.71
CA GLY A 118 10.18 -9.42 -20.90
C GLY A 118 11.53 -10.12 -20.83
N THR A 119 12.38 -9.85 -21.80
CA THR A 119 13.75 -10.34 -21.87
C THR A 119 14.71 -9.26 -21.37
N TRP A 120 14.94 -9.26 -20.06
CA TRP A 120 15.73 -8.23 -19.39
C TRP A 120 17.23 -8.40 -19.66
N SER A 121 17.89 -7.33 -20.09
CA SER A 121 19.33 -7.31 -20.34
C SER A 121 19.96 -6.01 -19.85
N GLY A 122 21.25 -6.03 -19.56
CA GLY A 122 21.96 -4.89 -18.97
C GLY A 122 22.11 -5.00 -17.46
N THR A 123 22.27 -3.87 -16.78
CA THR A 123 22.48 -3.82 -15.32
C THR A 123 21.39 -3.03 -14.60
N HIS A 124 20.84 -2.01 -15.26
CA HIS A 124 19.81 -1.14 -14.71
C HIS A 124 18.68 -0.96 -15.71
N THR A 125 17.50 -0.70 -15.18
CA THR A 125 16.32 -0.29 -15.93
C THR A 125 15.84 1.06 -15.40
N ARG A 126 15.46 1.95 -16.31
CA ARG A 126 14.80 3.21 -15.98
C ARG A 126 13.34 3.10 -16.36
N ILE A 127 12.47 3.27 -15.38
CA ILE A 127 11.02 3.14 -15.53
C ILE A 127 10.41 4.51 -15.25
N THR A 128 9.70 5.03 -16.24
CA THR A 128 8.91 6.25 -16.08
C THR A 128 7.46 5.82 -15.96
N ALA A 129 6.86 6.05 -14.79
CA ALA A 129 5.50 5.61 -14.49
C ALA A 129 4.81 6.56 -13.51
N VAL A 130 3.49 6.42 -13.40
CA VAL A 130 2.76 6.93 -12.22
C VAL A 130 2.77 5.83 -11.16
N TRP A 131 3.40 6.11 -10.02
CA TRP A 131 3.62 5.14 -8.95
C TRP A 131 2.51 5.21 -7.89
N GLY A 132 2.39 4.13 -7.12
CA GLY A 132 1.40 3.93 -6.07
C GLY A 132 0.27 3.01 -6.52
N TRP A 133 -0.86 3.12 -5.83
CA TRP A 133 -2.06 2.34 -6.12
C TRP A 133 -3.00 3.10 -7.06
N PRO A 134 -3.76 2.38 -7.93
CA PRO A 134 -4.75 3.00 -8.80
C PRO A 134 -5.90 3.65 -8.01
N ALA A 135 -6.28 3.03 -6.89
CA ALA A 135 -7.25 3.54 -5.93
C ALA A 135 -6.95 2.95 -4.54
N VAL A 136 -7.44 3.60 -3.48
CA VAL A 136 -7.39 3.04 -2.12
C VAL A 136 -8.39 1.88 -2.05
N PRO A 137 -7.98 0.65 -1.68
CA PRO A 137 -8.93 -0.46 -1.51
C PRO A 137 -9.93 -0.22 -0.38
N ASP A 138 -11.15 -0.72 -0.53
CA ASP A 138 -12.21 -0.58 0.48
C ASP A 138 -11.81 -1.24 1.82
N GLU A 139 -11.10 -2.36 1.77
CA GLU A 139 -10.59 -3.05 2.95
C GLU A 139 -9.59 -2.19 3.72
N VAL A 140 -8.76 -1.40 3.02
CA VAL A 140 -7.80 -0.47 3.63
C VAL A 140 -8.53 0.71 4.27
N THR A 141 -9.56 1.23 3.61
CA THR A 141 -10.44 2.29 4.16
C THR A 141 -11.14 1.81 5.43
N GLN A 142 -11.72 0.61 5.41
CA GLN A 142 -12.39 0.01 6.56
C GLN A 142 -11.40 -0.28 7.71
N ALA A 143 -10.21 -0.79 7.40
CA ALA A 143 -9.16 -1.01 8.40
C ALA A 143 -8.71 0.31 9.05
N ALA A 144 -8.60 1.39 8.26
CA ALA A 144 -8.26 2.73 8.77
C ALA A 144 -9.34 3.28 9.71
N LEU A 145 -10.62 3.07 9.36
CA LEU A 145 -11.76 3.47 10.19
C LEU A 145 -11.74 2.75 11.55
N LEU A 146 -11.63 1.41 11.55
CA LEU A 146 -11.60 0.60 12.76
C LEU A 146 -10.39 0.96 13.65
N GLN A 147 -9.21 1.11 13.03
CA GLN A 147 -8.00 1.45 13.77
C GLN A 147 -8.05 2.86 14.35
N ALA A 148 -8.60 3.84 13.63
CA ALA A 148 -8.77 5.21 14.13
C ALA A 148 -9.77 5.26 15.29
N ALA A 149 -10.90 4.56 15.18
CA ALA A 149 -11.90 4.44 16.25
C ALA A 149 -11.29 3.82 17.52
N ARG A 150 -10.51 2.75 17.37
CA ARG A 150 -9.82 2.08 18.47
C ARG A 150 -8.81 3.00 19.17
N LEU A 151 -8.03 3.78 18.40
CA LEU A 151 -7.08 4.75 18.95
C LEU A 151 -7.80 5.85 19.75
N HIS A 152 -8.94 6.33 19.25
CA HIS A 152 -9.76 7.31 19.94
C HIS A 152 -10.33 6.77 21.26
N GLN A 153 -10.92 5.58 21.25
CA GLN A 153 -11.50 4.96 22.46
C GLN A 153 -10.44 4.65 23.52
N ARG A 154 -9.21 4.26 23.12
CA ARG A 154 -8.10 4.05 24.07
C ARG A 154 -7.70 5.32 24.80
N ARG A 155 -7.80 6.49 24.15
CA ARG A 155 -7.54 7.79 24.81
C ARG A 155 -8.57 8.07 25.90
N SER A 156 -9.84 7.70 25.69
CA SER A 156 -10.90 7.89 26.69
C SER A 156 -10.89 6.85 27.82
N SER A 157 -10.14 5.75 27.67
CA SER A 157 -9.95 4.72 28.70
C SER A 157 -8.47 4.51 29.06
N PRO A 158 -7.77 5.55 29.56
CA PRO A 158 -6.34 5.47 29.85
C PRO A 158 -6.00 4.47 30.97
N GLU A 159 -6.94 4.19 31.88
CA GLU A 159 -6.76 3.23 32.98
C GLU A 159 -7.22 1.79 32.65
N GLY A 160 -7.60 1.50 31.40
CA GLY A 160 -7.93 0.14 30.97
C GLY A 160 -9.26 -0.43 31.49
N ILE A 161 -10.09 0.38 32.16
CA ILE A 161 -11.43 -0.03 32.60
C ILE A 161 -12.46 0.65 31.69
N ALA A 162 -12.80 -0.03 30.58
CA ALA A 162 -14.04 0.20 29.86
C ALA A 162 -15.01 -0.93 30.23
N GLY A 163 -16.01 -0.65 31.05
CA GLY A 163 -17.12 -1.57 31.32
C GLY A 163 -16.77 -2.81 32.14
N SER A 164 -16.72 -2.65 33.45
CA SER A 164 -16.85 -3.74 34.43
C SER A 164 -18.19 -4.47 34.22
N ALA A 165 -18.21 -5.67 33.61
CA ALA A 165 -18.95 -6.86 34.10
C ALA A 165 -19.24 -7.97 33.05
N ASP A 166 -19.28 -7.72 31.74
CA ASP A 166 -19.81 -8.73 30.77
C ASP A 166 -18.87 -9.17 29.63
N TRP A 167 -17.66 -8.63 29.56
CA TRP A 167 -16.69 -9.05 28.56
C TRP A 167 -15.67 -9.98 29.21
N GLY A 168 -15.98 -11.29 29.17
CA GLY A 168 -15.03 -12.34 29.54
C GLY A 168 -13.68 -12.09 28.88
N ALA A 169 -12.61 -12.31 29.65
CA ALA A 169 -11.24 -11.89 29.36
C ALA A 169 -10.83 -12.08 27.89
N LEU A 170 -11.16 -11.08 27.05
CA LEU A 170 -10.75 -11.02 25.68
C LEU A 170 -9.27 -10.71 25.72
N ARG A 171 -8.46 -11.69 25.33
CA ARG A 171 -7.03 -11.51 25.13
C ARG A 171 -6.85 -10.30 24.22
N VAL A 172 -6.36 -9.19 24.79
CA VAL A 172 -6.04 -7.99 24.01
C VAL A 172 -4.85 -8.36 23.12
N THR A 173 -5.15 -8.80 21.90
CA THR A 173 -4.13 -9.02 20.88
C THR A 173 -3.51 -7.68 20.51
N ARG A 174 -2.19 -7.72 20.19
CA ARG A 174 -1.40 -6.55 19.83
C ARG A 174 -1.98 -5.82 18.60
N ILE A 175 -2.64 -6.56 17.71
CA ILE A 175 -3.37 -6.08 16.53
C ILE A 175 -4.81 -6.61 16.61
N ASP A 176 -5.76 -5.78 16.19
CA ASP A 176 -7.17 -6.17 16.11
C ASP A 176 -7.33 -7.27 15.03
N PRO A 177 -7.96 -8.42 15.34
CA PRO A 177 -8.10 -9.53 14.39
C PRO A 177 -8.78 -9.13 13.08
N ASP A 178 -9.78 -8.25 13.13
CA ASP A 178 -10.55 -7.83 11.96
C ASP A 178 -9.70 -6.90 11.08
N VAL A 179 -8.98 -5.97 11.70
CA VAL A 179 -8.01 -5.11 11.00
C VAL A 179 -6.91 -5.96 10.36
N HIS A 180 -6.41 -7.00 11.05
CA HIS A 180 -5.43 -7.91 10.50
C HIS A 180 -5.99 -8.71 9.31
N ALA A 181 -7.20 -9.24 9.42
CA ALA A 181 -7.84 -10.00 8.35
C ALA A 181 -7.99 -9.14 7.07
N LEU A 182 -8.45 -7.89 7.22
CA LEU A 182 -8.58 -6.92 6.13
C LEU A 182 -7.24 -6.58 5.48
N LEU A 183 -6.17 -6.42 6.26
CA LEU A 183 -4.87 -6.00 5.76
C LEU A 183 -3.99 -7.15 5.27
N SER A 184 -4.26 -8.39 5.71
CA SER A 184 -3.43 -9.56 5.43
C SER A 184 -3.08 -9.77 3.95
N PRO A 185 -3.97 -9.52 2.96
CA PRO A 185 -3.62 -9.69 1.56
C PRO A 185 -2.58 -8.66 1.08
N PHE A 186 -2.53 -7.48 1.70
CA PHE A 186 -1.74 -6.34 1.21
C PHE A 186 -0.34 -6.25 1.81
N VAL A 187 -0.04 -7.04 2.84
CA VAL A 187 1.26 -7.06 3.51
C VAL A 187 2.33 -7.63 2.58
N LEU A 188 3.42 -6.89 2.38
CA LEU A 188 4.56 -7.38 1.61
C LEU A 188 5.25 -8.54 2.35
N PRO A 189 5.64 -9.64 1.66
CA PRO A 189 6.21 -10.83 2.29
C PRO A 189 7.50 -10.58 3.11
N ALA A 190 8.23 -9.51 2.82
CA ALA A 190 9.47 -9.16 3.52
C ALA A 190 9.23 -8.38 4.85
N ILE A 191 7.98 -8.04 5.17
CA ILE A 191 7.58 -7.22 6.32
C ILE A 191 6.66 -7.98 7.28
N ALA A 192 6.17 -9.16 6.88
CA ALA A 192 5.32 -10.05 7.68
C ALA A 192 6.09 -10.78 8.78
#